data_AF-A0A5N1J602-F1
#
_entry.id   AF-A0A5N1J602-F1
#
_cell.length_a   1.000
_cell.length_b   1.000
_cell.length_c   1.000
_cell.angle_alpha   90.00
_cell.angle_beta   90.00
_cell.angle_gamma   90.00
#
_symmetry.space_group_name_H-M   'P 1'
#
loop_
_entity.id
_entity.type
_entity.pdbx_description
1 polymer ?
#
loop_
_entity_poly.entity_id
_entity_poly.type
_entity_poly.pdbx_seq_one_letter_code
_entity_poly.pdbx_strand_id
1 'polypeptide(L)'
;MGKITFFWALDKKLERISINDAESGANGYYCEGCKNEMEACKGQEVRPYFRHHTKLGSKDIQECNWSNEKARHAIGKDILQMEKQIKVPSLYIEVPPEYRYKRNEVEFTKIRSSHIIQAYEVLKEKYVYENEFGEVKYASGENKEIEKKYLYVKPDALFLDREGKIILLVELHATHKVDHEKQAKLFRLGIDAIEVKIPKAHDSTEIGNNFKITKNTKWLYNHEQATTKFNANTHLAGKRSKRTIVDGGDFIPEEAYECRAFRINEAIRTIKGILGGAEFNESRNAIEGEFLRIEQAKEGFRERLSDRNSRAETEARTILARLEKLEVQEIDSLTKQEAEIAGEEVGEQEAYRKRYSGLEQRYKNKRKELEREEGTVADSENEYGEGIQAVRDRLDDEESDLRRKFEPRIAELRRSIQQVLGSINLTGKRGTGLADRERKIKLDAEEAQRDLETEIGNLEAERGALEATQERLRRVSMARKKFSDIQNATR
;
A
#
# COMPACT_ATOMS: atom_id res chain seq x y z
N MET A 1 77.96 22.92 -0.34
CA MET A 1 78.55 21.67 -0.87
C MET A 1 78.89 20.77 0.31
N GLY A 2 78.18 19.64 0.49
CA GLY A 2 78.49 18.70 1.56
C GLY A 2 79.91 18.17 1.40
N LYS A 3 80.76 18.36 2.41
CA LYS A 3 82.12 17.81 2.39
C LYS A 3 82.02 16.29 2.45
N ILE A 4 82.44 15.63 1.37
CA ILE A 4 82.53 14.17 1.29
C ILE A 4 83.53 13.71 2.36
N THR A 5 83.09 12.86 3.30
CA THR A 5 83.90 12.32 4.39
C THR A 5 84.25 10.86 4.14
N PHE A 6 85.54 10.58 4.00
CA PHE A 6 86.06 9.22 3.87
C PHE A 6 86.51 8.72 5.25
N PHE A 7 86.32 7.45 5.57
CA PHE A 7 86.74 6.87 6.87
C PHE A 7 87.88 5.86 6.73
N TRP A 8 88.23 5.52 5.49
CA TRP A 8 89.26 4.56 5.13
C TRP A 8 90.09 5.15 4.00
N ALA A 9 91.37 4.81 3.98
CA ALA A 9 92.31 5.15 2.93
C ALA A 9 93.31 4.01 2.77
N LEU A 10 94.17 4.11 1.77
CA LEU A 10 95.38 3.28 1.64
C LEU A 10 96.56 4.03 2.24
N ASP A 11 97.42 3.35 2.99
CA ASP A 11 98.64 3.93 3.53
C ASP A 11 99.79 3.91 2.49
N LYS A 12 101.01 4.26 2.92
CA LYS A 12 102.22 4.26 2.06
C LYS A 12 102.57 2.88 1.49
N LYS A 13 102.11 1.80 2.10
CA LYS A 13 102.29 0.41 1.65
C LYS A 13 101.12 -0.08 0.80
N LEU A 14 100.16 0.79 0.52
CA LEU A 14 98.89 0.48 -0.16
C LEU A 14 98.01 -0.49 0.64
N GLU A 15 98.16 -0.53 1.97
CA GLU A 15 97.34 -1.30 2.88
C GLU A 15 96.19 -0.44 3.42
N ARG A 16 95.05 -1.08 3.69
CA ARG A 16 93.84 -0.38 4.15
C ARG A 16 94.03 0.12 5.58
N ILE A 17 93.87 1.43 5.79
CA ILE A 17 93.97 2.08 7.10
C ILE A 17 92.69 2.84 7.45
N SER A 18 92.23 2.71 8.71
CA SER A 18 91.11 3.45 9.27
C SER A 18 91.52 4.86 9.67
N ILE A 19 90.60 5.82 9.60
CA ILE A 19 90.87 7.17 10.09
C ILE A 19 91.18 7.21 11.59
N ASN A 20 90.70 6.24 12.37
CA ASN A 20 91.01 6.18 13.80
C ASN A 20 92.50 5.87 14.04
N ASP A 21 93.08 5.02 13.20
CA ASP A 21 94.47 4.55 13.32
C ASP A 21 95.47 5.43 12.56
N ALA A 22 94.99 6.28 11.65
CA ALA A 22 95.80 7.20 10.86
C ALA A 22 96.28 8.43 11.66
N GLU A 23 97.51 8.87 11.45
CA GLU A 23 98.02 10.14 11.97
C GLU A 23 97.39 11.33 11.22
N SER A 24 97.07 12.42 11.92
CA SER A 24 96.47 13.61 11.33
C SER A 24 97.42 14.27 10.31
N GLY A 25 96.88 14.78 9.20
CA GLY A 25 97.62 15.44 8.12
C GLY A 25 97.80 14.59 6.85
N ALA A 26 98.59 15.11 5.91
CA ALA A 26 98.90 14.46 4.63
C ALA A 26 100.07 13.46 4.77
N ASN A 27 99.88 12.38 5.55
CA ASN A 27 100.95 11.41 5.86
C ASN A 27 101.08 10.27 4.85
N GLY A 28 100.85 10.54 3.56
CA GLY A 28 100.92 9.54 2.50
C GLY A 28 99.72 8.60 2.49
N TYR A 29 98.51 9.15 2.63
CA TYR A 29 97.26 8.43 2.45
C TYR A 29 96.79 8.55 1.01
N TYR A 30 96.16 7.52 0.49
CA TYR A 30 95.63 7.50 -0.87
C TYR A 30 94.18 7.02 -0.88
N CYS A 31 93.40 7.55 -1.81
CA CYS A 31 92.02 7.10 -1.99
C CYS A 31 91.99 5.65 -2.46
N GLU A 32 91.16 4.80 -1.83
CA GLU A 32 90.96 3.42 -2.28
C GLU A 32 90.54 3.33 -3.76
N GLY A 33 89.78 4.33 -4.24
CA GLY A 33 89.27 4.37 -5.60
C GLY A 33 90.17 5.08 -6.60
N CYS A 34 90.26 6.41 -6.55
CA CYS A 34 91.01 7.18 -7.55
C CYS A 34 92.52 7.16 -7.35
N LYS A 35 93.01 6.56 -6.24
CA LYS A 35 94.43 6.50 -5.86
C LYS A 35 95.11 7.86 -5.65
N ASN A 36 94.38 8.97 -5.70
CA ASN A 36 94.92 10.29 -5.42
C ASN A 36 95.24 10.47 -3.93
N GLU A 37 96.22 11.34 -3.65
CA GLU A 37 96.63 11.71 -2.30
C GLU A 37 95.46 12.25 -1.46
N MET A 38 95.42 11.83 -0.21
CA MET A 38 94.45 12.22 0.80
C MET A 38 95.14 12.72 2.06
N GLU A 39 94.42 13.50 2.85
CA GLU A 39 94.83 13.97 4.16
C GLU A 39 93.83 13.54 5.24
N ALA A 40 94.36 13.08 6.37
CA ALA A 40 93.58 12.72 7.55
C ALA A 40 93.23 13.98 8.34
N CYS A 41 91.94 14.30 8.45
CA CYS A 41 91.43 15.43 9.23
C CYS A 41 90.90 14.91 10.57
N LYS A 42 91.67 15.09 11.64
CA LYS A 42 91.24 14.84 13.03
C LYS A 42 91.03 16.17 13.77
N GLY A 43 89.83 16.41 14.29
CA GLY A 43 89.49 17.61 15.07
C GLY A 43 88.68 17.26 16.32
N GLN A 44 88.58 18.19 17.29
CA GLN A 44 87.87 17.96 18.55
C GLN A 44 86.34 18.01 18.42
N GLU A 45 85.80 18.85 17.53
CA GLU A 45 84.35 19.03 17.34
C GLU A 45 83.79 18.36 16.08
N VAL A 46 84.66 17.79 15.23
CA VAL A 46 84.27 17.19 13.95
C VAL A 46 84.73 15.74 13.92
N ARG A 47 83.81 14.83 13.58
CA ARG A 47 84.11 13.40 13.42
C ARG A 47 85.31 13.23 12.48
N PRO A 48 86.37 12.49 12.87
CA PRO A 48 87.54 12.26 12.02
C PRO A 48 87.19 11.73 10.63
N TYR A 49 87.84 12.26 9.59
CA TYR A 49 87.67 11.80 8.20
C TYR A 49 88.94 12.02 7.36
N PHE A 50 89.11 11.26 6.27
CA PHE A 50 90.03 11.59 5.19
C PHE A 50 89.33 12.46 4.15
N ARG A 51 90.09 13.34 3.49
CA ARG A 51 89.65 14.07 2.29
C ARG A 51 90.78 14.12 1.26
N HIS A 52 90.44 14.32 0.00
CA HIS A 52 91.47 14.52 -1.04
C HIS A 52 92.31 15.75 -0.71
N HIS A 53 93.62 15.61 -0.84
CA HIS A 53 94.54 16.71 -0.64
C HIS A 53 94.44 17.66 -1.84
N THR A 54 93.88 18.85 -1.64
CA THR A 54 93.75 19.86 -2.69
C THR A 54 95.06 20.63 -2.79
N LYS A 55 95.91 20.32 -3.77
CA LYS A 55 97.11 21.14 -4.05
C LYS A 55 96.66 22.49 -4.61
N LEU A 56 96.95 23.56 -3.86
CA LEU A 56 96.64 24.95 -4.22
C LEU A 56 97.18 25.23 -5.65
N GLY A 57 96.29 25.49 -6.61
CA GLY A 57 96.66 25.86 -7.98
C GLY A 57 96.36 24.83 -9.08
N SER A 58 95.92 23.61 -8.75
CA SER A 58 95.47 22.63 -9.76
C SER A 58 93.97 22.80 -10.05
N LYS A 59 93.64 23.39 -11.21
CA LYS A 59 92.26 23.51 -11.71
C LYS A 59 91.67 22.18 -12.23
N ASP A 60 92.46 21.12 -12.24
CA ASP A 60 92.09 19.79 -12.76
C ASP A 60 92.06 18.72 -11.66
N ILE A 61 91.38 18.98 -10.54
CA ILE A 61 91.04 17.90 -9.61
C ILE A 61 89.85 17.16 -10.22
N GLN A 62 90.11 16.10 -10.99
CA GLN A 62 89.07 15.16 -11.38
C GLN A 62 88.28 14.76 -10.13
N GLU A 63 86.97 15.00 -10.14
CA GLU A 63 86.09 14.62 -9.05
C GLU A 63 86.24 13.12 -8.78
N CYS A 64 86.55 12.75 -7.54
CA CYS A 64 86.73 11.34 -7.20
C CYS A 64 85.40 10.61 -7.28
N ASN A 65 85.20 9.88 -8.38
CA ASN A 65 84.00 9.10 -8.61
C ASN A 65 83.75 8.11 -7.48
N TRP A 66 84.79 7.53 -6.86
CA TRP A 66 84.70 6.52 -5.79
C TRP A 66 83.88 6.90 -4.56
N SER A 67 83.65 8.19 -4.29
CA SER A 67 82.72 8.61 -3.24
C SER A 67 81.64 9.57 -3.73
N ASN A 68 81.47 9.66 -5.05
CA ASN A 68 80.41 10.40 -5.67
C ASN A 68 79.10 9.59 -5.61
N GLU A 69 78.18 10.04 -4.77
CA GLU A 69 76.85 9.45 -4.62
C GLU A 69 76.08 9.39 -5.94
N LYS A 70 76.16 10.44 -6.76
CA LYS A 70 75.48 10.48 -8.07
C LYS A 70 75.98 9.39 -9.00
N ALA A 71 77.31 9.15 -9.02
CA ALA A 71 77.90 8.09 -9.81
C ALA A 71 77.46 6.70 -9.32
N ARG A 72 77.39 6.48 -8.00
CA ARG A 72 76.88 5.22 -7.44
C ARG A 72 75.40 4.98 -7.73
N HIS A 73 74.57 6.01 -7.67
CA HIS A 73 73.16 5.91 -8.05
C HIS A 73 73.03 5.58 -9.53
N ALA A 74 73.84 6.18 -10.40
CA ALA A 74 73.85 5.85 -11.83
C ALA A 74 74.14 4.36 -12.06
N ILE A 75 75.23 3.83 -11.47
CA ILE A 75 75.58 2.41 -11.56
C ILE A 75 74.46 1.51 -11.01
N GLY A 76 73.90 1.85 -9.84
CA GLY A 76 72.81 1.10 -9.25
C GLY A 76 71.56 1.06 -10.12
N LYS A 77 71.18 2.19 -10.71
CA LYS A 77 70.04 2.28 -11.65
C LYS A 77 70.29 1.46 -12.92
N ASP A 78 71.51 1.46 -13.44
CA ASP A 78 71.88 0.69 -14.63
C ASP A 78 71.82 -0.81 -14.35
N ILE A 79 72.32 -1.27 -13.20
CA ILE A 79 72.23 -2.67 -12.79
C ILE A 79 70.76 -3.10 -12.64
N LEU A 80 69.92 -2.30 -11.97
CA LEU A 80 68.49 -2.60 -11.85
C LEU A 80 67.80 -2.69 -13.22
N GLN A 81 68.20 -1.83 -14.16
CA GLN A 81 67.67 -1.85 -15.52
C GLN A 81 68.08 -3.11 -16.30
N MET A 82 69.30 -3.59 -16.11
CA MET A 82 69.84 -4.78 -16.75
C MET A 82 69.27 -6.07 -16.14
N GLU A 83 69.31 -6.19 -14.81
CA GLU A 83 68.91 -7.40 -14.07
C GLU A 83 67.38 -7.55 -14.01
N LYS A 84 66.64 -6.43 -13.97
CA LYS A 84 65.17 -6.38 -13.86
C LYS A 84 64.59 -7.17 -12.69
N GLN A 85 65.40 -7.44 -11.68
CA GLN A 85 65.00 -8.24 -10.53
C GLN A 85 65.64 -7.69 -9.26
N ILE A 86 64.95 -7.86 -8.14
CA ILE A 86 65.47 -7.50 -6.83
C ILE A 86 64.88 -8.40 -5.74
N LYS A 87 65.71 -8.78 -4.78
CA LYS A 87 65.27 -9.53 -3.61
C LYS A 87 64.77 -8.57 -2.53
N VAL A 88 63.52 -8.76 -2.11
CA VAL A 88 62.85 -7.95 -1.09
C VAL A 88 62.76 -8.66 0.25
N PRO A 89 62.76 -7.93 1.38
CA PRO A 89 62.72 -8.54 2.71
C PRO A 89 61.37 -9.19 3.03
N SER A 90 61.36 -10.04 4.06
CA SER A 90 60.12 -10.68 4.55
C SER A 90 59.14 -9.62 5.09
N LEU A 91 57.84 -9.90 4.99
CA LEU A 91 56.77 -9.04 5.52
C LEU A 91 56.32 -9.55 6.88
N TYR A 92 56.05 -8.61 7.79
CA TYR A 92 55.64 -8.88 9.16
C TYR A 92 54.46 -7.99 9.54
N ILE A 93 53.56 -8.51 10.37
CA ILE A 93 52.51 -7.72 11.01
C ILE A 93 52.75 -7.68 12.51
N GLU A 94 52.44 -6.53 13.11
CA GLU A 94 52.47 -6.36 14.56
C GLU A 94 51.37 -7.19 15.21
N VAL A 95 51.73 -7.88 16.29
CA VAL A 95 50.77 -8.61 17.13
C VAL A 95 50.11 -7.60 18.07
N PRO A 96 48.77 -7.50 18.10
CA PRO A 96 48.07 -6.60 19.01
C PRO A 96 48.39 -6.91 20.48
N PRO A 97 48.44 -5.91 21.37
CA PRO A 97 48.82 -6.06 22.79
C PRO A 97 48.14 -7.21 23.53
N GLU A 98 46.86 -7.46 23.24
CA GLU A 98 46.03 -8.50 23.84
C GLU A 98 46.47 -9.93 23.48
N TYR A 99 47.24 -10.10 22.40
CA TYR A 99 47.75 -11.39 21.93
C TYR A 99 49.26 -11.59 22.17
N ARG A 100 49.94 -10.60 22.75
CA ARG A 100 51.39 -10.67 23.05
C ARG A 100 51.65 -11.57 24.25
N TYR A 101 52.79 -12.25 24.25
CA TYR A 101 53.24 -13.05 25.41
C TYR A 101 53.83 -12.15 26.48
N LYS A 102 54.52 -11.08 26.08
CA LYS A 102 54.97 -10.02 26.99
C LYS A 102 54.27 -8.71 26.65
N ARG A 103 53.52 -8.16 27.60
CA ARG A 103 52.76 -6.91 27.41
C ARG A 103 53.61 -5.70 27.03
N ASN A 104 54.87 -5.66 27.45
CA ASN A 104 55.76 -4.51 27.27
C ASN A 104 56.70 -4.63 26.06
N GLU A 105 56.66 -5.75 25.34
CA GLU A 105 57.47 -5.94 24.13
C GLU A 105 56.57 -5.92 22.91
N VAL A 106 57.00 -5.25 21.84
CA VAL A 106 56.30 -5.34 20.56
C VAL A 106 56.68 -6.67 19.91
N GLU A 107 55.67 -7.45 19.54
CA GLU A 107 55.86 -8.74 18.89
C GLU A 107 55.36 -8.70 17.45
N PHE A 108 56.02 -9.46 16.59
CA PHE A 108 55.70 -9.52 15.17
C PHE A 108 55.52 -10.95 14.70
N THR A 109 54.67 -11.13 13.69
CA THR A 109 54.48 -12.41 13.03
C THR A 109 54.66 -12.25 11.53
N LYS A 110 55.43 -13.17 10.94
CA LYS A 110 55.72 -13.16 9.50
C LYS A 110 54.46 -13.48 8.70
N ILE A 111 54.13 -12.61 7.75
CA ILE A 111 53.06 -12.79 6.76
C ILE A 111 53.61 -13.45 5.50
N ARG A 112 54.74 -12.92 4.99
CA ARG A 112 55.36 -13.39 3.75
C ARG A 112 56.87 -13.53 3.92
N SER A 113 57.46 -14.58 3.35
CA SER A 113 58.90 -14.74 3.29
C SER A 113 59.53 -13.81 2.25
N SER A 114 60.81 -13.49 2.43
CA SER A 114 61.59 -12.77 1.42
C SER A 114 61.51 -13.48 0.08
N HIS A 115 61.34 -12.72 -1.00
CA HIS A 115 61.21 -13.26 -2.34
C HIS A 115 61.87 -12.31 -3.35
N ILE A 116 61.93 -12.73 -4.61
CA ILE A 116 62.45 -11.90 -5.71
C ILE A 116 61.25 -11.31 -6.44
N ILE A 117 61.28 -10.00 -6.68
CA ILE A 117 60.36 -9.32 -7.58
C ILE A 117 61.05 -9.22 -8.94
N GLN A 118 60.39 -9.74 -9.97
CA GLN A 118 60.84 -9.70 -11.36
C GLN A 118 59.99 -8.69 -12.13
N ALA A 119 60.65 -7.74 -12.80
CA ALA A 119 60.04 -6.82 -13.74
C ALA A 119 60.18 -7.30 -15.18
N TYR A 120 59.22 -6.90 -16.01
CA TYR A 120 59.34 -6.97 -17.46
C TYR A 120 60.21 -5.82 -18.00
N GLU A 121 60.01 -4.63 -17.44
CA GLU A 121 60.75 -3.42 -17.79
C GLU A 121 61.10 -2.62 -16.54
N VAL A 122 62.26 -1.96 -16.57
CA VAL A 122 62.69 -1.06 -15.50
C VAL A 122 63.01 0.30 -16.10
N LEU A 123 62.33 1.33 -15.61
CA LEU A 123 62.51 2.72 -16.03
C LEU A 123 63.28 3.49 -14.95
N LYS A 124 64.27 4.28 -15.38
CA LYS A 124 65.10 5.11 -14.50
C LYS A 124 64.48 6.51 -14.39
N GLU A 125 64.39 7.04 -13.16
CA GLU A 125 64.12 8.46 -12.90
C GLU A 125 62.88 9.03 -13.61
N LYS A 126 61.80 8.25 -13.76
CA LYS A 126 60.53 8.77 -14.26
C LYS A 126 59.68 9.31 -13.11
N TYR A 127 58.96 10.39 -13.39
CA TYR A 127 57.95 10.90 -12.46
C TYR A 127 56.74 10.00 -12.46
N VAL A 128 56.27 9.63 -11.28
CA VAL A 128 54.99 8.97 -11.02
C VAL A 128 54.04 10.02 -10.48
N TYR A 129 52.80 10.02 -10.96
CA TYR A 129 51.78 10.97 -10.52
C TYR A 129 50.38 10.35 -10.54
N GLU A 130 49.48 10.93 -9.75
CA GLU A 130 48.04 10.64 -9.78
C GLU A 130 47.36 11.61 -10.77
N ASN A 131 46.56 11.09 -11.70
CA ASN A 131 45.77 11.94 -12.61
C ASN A 131 44.46 12.41 -11.94
N GLU A 132 43.68 13.23 -12.65
CA GLU A 132 42.41 13.80 -12.15
C GLU A 132 41.36 12.72 -11.79
N PHE A 133 41.52 11.50 -12.32
CA PHE A 133 40.66 10.36 -12.07
C PHE A 133 41.18 9.42 -10.97
N GLY A 134 42.28 9.79 -10.30
CA GLY A 134 42.90 8.96 -9.25
C GLY A 134 43.74 7.80 -9.78
N GLU A 135 44.00 7.73 -11.10
CA GLU A 135 44.84 6.69 -11.68
C GLU A 135 46.32 7.07 -11.55
N VAL A 136 47.14 6.12 -11.08
CA VAL A 136 48.58 6.31 -11.01
C VAL A 136 49.21 6.06 -12.39
N LYS A 137 49.89 7.07 -12.92
CA LYS A 137 50.61 7.02 -14.20
C LYS A 137 52.07 7.43 -14.01
N TYR A 138 52.90 7.17 -15.01
CA TYR A 138 54.26 7.70 -15.08
C TYR A 138 54.47 8.55 -16.33
N ALA A 139 55.45 9.45 -16.28
CA ALA A 139 55.73 10.39 -17.34
C ALA A 139 56.54 9.77 -18.49
N SER A 140 56.13 10.02 -19.74
CA SER A 140 56.88 9.60 -20.93
C SER A 140 58.12 10.46 -21.18
N GLY A 141 58.18 11.72 -20.73
CA GLY A 141 59.31 12.66 -20.95
C GLY A 141 59.69 13.55 -19.75
N GLU A 142 60.59 14.52 -19.97
CA GLU A 142 60.98 15.56 -18.99
C GLU A 142 59.88 16.64 -18.86
N ASN A 143 58.69 16.25 -18.42
CA ASN A 143 57.60 17.21 -18.31
C ASN A 143 57.72 18.07 -17.05
N LYS A 144 58.26 19.29 -17.22
CA LYS A 144 58.20 20.40 -16.24
C LYS A 144 56.76 20.74 -15.80
N GLU A 145 55.75 20.27 -16.52
CA GLU A 145 54.33 20.45 -16.18
C GLU A 145 53.81 19.51 -15.07
N ILE A 146 54.59 18.50 -14.67
CA ILE A 146 54.17 17.54 -13.61
C ILE A 146 54.21 18.17 -12.22
N GLU A 147 55.02 19.21 -12.01
CA GLU A 147 55.05 19.94 -10.74
C GLU A 147 53.70 20.59 -10.38
N LYS A 148 52.79 20.74 -11.35
CA LYS A 148 51.42 21.23 -11.17
C LYS A 148 50.37 20.13 -10.95
N LYS A 149 50.75 18.85 -11.01
CA LYS A 149 49.82 17.71 -10.85
C LYS A 149 49.67 17.29 -9.40
N TYR A 150 48.50 16.75 -9.06
CA TYR A 150 48.21 16.18 -7.75
C TYR A 150 49.15 14.99 -7.49
N LEU A 151 49.79 14.97 -6.32
CA LEU A 151 50.66 13.89 -5.85
C LEU A 151 51.69 13.35 -6.87
N TYR A 152 52.90 13.94 -6.92
CA TYR A 152 54.00 13.42 -7.75
C TYR A 152 55.22 13.00 -6.93
N VAL A 153 55.90 11.94 -7.39
CA VAL A 153 57.18 11.47 -6.85
C VAL A 153 58.11 11.00 -7.97
N LYS A 154 59.42 11.19 -7.78
CA LYS A 154 60.45 10.71 -8.70
C LYS A 154 61.32 9.66 -7.99
N PRO A 155 61.02 8.36 -8.15
CA PRO A 155 61.89 7.29 -7.68
C PRO A 155 63.15 7.16 -8.55
N ASP A 156 64.20 6.54 -8.01
CA ASP A 156 65.41 6.24 -8.77
C ASP A 156 65.14 5.19 -9.86
N ALA A 157 64.33 4.17 -9.55
CA ALA A 157 63.89 3.18 -10.52
C ALA A 157 62.43 2.74 -10.30
N LEU A 158 61.80 2.35 -11.41
CA LEU A 158 60.41 1.89 -11.52
C LEU A 158 60.39 0.52 -12.17
N PHE A 159 59.79 -0.44 -11.49
CA PHE A 159 59.60 -1.79 -12.03
C PHE A 159 58.20 -1.89 -12.61
N LEU A 160 58.10 -2.35 -13.85
CA LEU A 160 56.86 -2.54 -14.58
C LEU A 160 56.64 -4.03 -14.88
N ASP A 161 55.37 -4.45 -14.89
CA ASP A 161 54.98 -5.74 -15.43
C ASP A 161 54.81 -5.73 -16.96
N ARG A 162 54.32 -6.84 -17.52
CA ARG A 162 54.12 -7.00 -18.98
C ARG A 162 53.04 -6.08 -19.56
N GLU A 163 52.14 -5.58 -18.71
CA GLU A 163 51.05 -4.67 -19.11
C GLU A 163 51.47 -3.20 -18.94
N GLY A 164 52.70 -2.95 -18.48
CA GLY A 164 53.21 -1.61 -18.22
C GLY A 164 52.71 -1.02 -16.90
N LYS A 165 52.13 -1.84 -16.01
CA LYS A 165 51.69 -1.41 -14.68
C LYS A 165 52.88 -1.37 -13.72
N ILE A 166 52.91 -0.35 -12.88
CA ILE A 166 53.95 -0.19 -11.86
C ILE A 166 53.75 -1.21 -10.75
N ILE A 167 54.77 -2.04 -10.50
CA ILE A 167 54.74 -3.09 -9.47
C ILE A 167 55.67 -2.83 -8.29
N LEU A 168 56.71 -2.01 -8.46
CA LEU A 168 57.65 -1.66 -7.38
C LEU A 168 58.34 -0.32 -7.66
N LEU A 169 58.42 0.51 -6.63
CA LEU A 169 59.21 1.75 -6.60
C LEU A 169 60.52 1.49 -5.84
N VAL A 170 61.65 1.90 -6.42
CA VAL A 170 62.97 1.70 -5.80
C VAL A 170 63.65 3.04 -5.56
N GLU A 171 63.98 3.29 -4.30
CA GLU A 171 64.79 4.42 -3.85
C GLU A 171 66.18 3.93 -3.49
N LEU A 172 67.20 4.54 -4.07
CA LEU A 172 68.60 4.30 -3.76
C LEU A 172 69.02 5.36 -2.73
N HIS A 173 69.78 4.97 -1.73
CA HIS A 173 70.28 5.91 -0.72
C HIS A 173 71.71 5.57 -0.34
N ALA A 174 72.56 6.61 -0.23
CA ALA A 174 73.93 6.48 0.25
C ALA A 174 74.15 7.03 1.68
N THR A 175 73.62 8.22 1.98
CA THR A 175 73.93 8.96 3.23
C THR A 175 72.71 9.51 3.98
N HIS A 176 71.60 9.80 3.30
CA HIS A 176 70.37 10.33 3.90
C HIS A 176 69.15 9.44 3.64
N LYS A 177 68.35 9.17 4.69
CA LYS A 177 67.09 8.42 4.61
C LYS A 177 66.07 9.16 3.75
N VAL A 178 65.16 8.44 3.10
CA VAL A 178 64.01 9.04 2.39
C VAL A 178 63.22 9.96 3.34
N ASP A 179 63.04 11.21 2.91
CA ASP A 179 62.35 12.26 3.68
C ASP A 179 60.87 11.90 3.95
N HIS A 180 60.33 12.38 5.06
CA HIS A 180 58.97 12.10 5.53
C HIS A 180 57.90 12.52 4.51
N GLU A 181 58.11 13.64 3.80
CA GLU A 181 57.22 14.07 2.73
C GLU A 181 57.17 13.05 1.58
N LYS A 182 58.35 12.54 1.17
CA LYS A 182 58.45 11.54 0.10
C LYS A 182 57.82 10.21 0.53
N GLN A 183 58.00 9.80 1.78
CA GLN A 183 57.35 8.59 2.33
C GLN A 183 55.82 8.70 2.30
N ALA A 184 55.26 9.84 2.72
CA ALA A 184 53.82 10.06 2.70
C ALA A 184 53.25 10.01 1.28
N LYS A 185 54.00 10.54 0.30
CA LYS A 185 53.64 10.47 -1.12
C LYS A 185 53.63 9.02 -1.64
N LEU A 186 54.66 8.25 -1.33
CA LEU A 186 54.77 6.83 -1.70
C LEU A 186 53.63 5.99 -1.09
N PHE A 187 53.29 6.22 0.18
CA PHE A 187 52.18 5.55 0.86
C PHE A 187 50.84 5.80 0.15
N ARG A 188 50.59 7.04 -0.27
CA ARG A 188 49.33 7.43 -0.91
C ARG A 188 49.15 6.79 -2.30
N LEU A 189 50.24 6.57 -3.04
CA LEU A 189 50.18 5.88 -4.32
C LEU A 189 49.73 4.42 -4.20
N GLY A 190 49.87 3.80 -3.01
CA GLY A 190 49.48 2.42 -2.78
C GLY A 190 50.33 1.39 -3.54
N ILE A 191 51.47 1.80 -4.08
CA ILE A 191 52.42 0.95 -4.81
C ILE A 191 53.55 0.57 -3.86
N ASP A 192 53.89 -0.71 -3.84
CA ASP A 192 55.03 -1.26 -3.10
C ASP A 192 56.32 -0.45 -3.37
N ALA A 193 57.00 -0.03 -2.29
CA ALA A 193 58.17 0.82 -2.37
C ALA A 193 59.27 0.32 -1.43
N ILE A 194 60.51 0.24 -1.92
CA ILE A 194 61.68 -0.16 -1.15
C ILE A 194 62.76 0.91 -1.19
N GLU A 195 63.56 0.95 -0.12
CA GLU A 195 64.81 1.70 -0.07
C GLU A 195 65.97 0.70 -0.07
N VAL A 196 66.96 0.91 -0.94
CA VAL A 196 68.17 0.11 -1.03
C VAL A 196 69.38 0.98 -0.69
N LYS A 197 70.14 0.55 0.32
CA LYS A 197 71.39 1.18 0.69
C LYS A 197 72.50 0.77 -0.26
N ILE A 198 73.08 1.73 -0.96
CA ILE A 198 74.22 1.48 -1.86
C ILE A 198 75.53 1.51 -1.07
N PRO A 199 76.42 0.52 -1.23
CA PRO A 199 77.69 0.48 -0.52
C PRO A 199 78.57 1.65 -0.95
N LYS A 200 79.60 1.96 -0.16
CA LYS A 200 80.50 3.07 -0.49
C LYS A 200 81.42 2.77 -1.68
N ALA A 201 81.67 1.49 -1.95
CA ALA A 201 82.46 1.02 -3.07
C ALA A 201 81.75 1.23 -4.42
N HIS A 202 82.53 1.32 -5.49
CA HIS A 202 82.03 1.47 -6.87
C HIS A 202 82.10 0.20 -7.70
N ASP A 203 82.45 -0.94 -7.10
CA ASP A 203 82.40 -2.20 -7.83
C ASP A 203 80.94 -2.54 -8.17
N SER A 204 80.64 -2.57 -9.47
CA SER A 204 79.33 -2.96 -10.00
C SER A 204 78.91 -4.33 -9.49
N THR A 205 79.87 -5.22 -9.21
CA THR A 205 79.63 -6.55 -8.65
C THR A 205 79.13 -6.47 -7.21
N GLU A 206 79.77 -5.66 -6.37
CA GLU A 206 79.34 -5.43 -4.99
C GLU A 206 77.97 -4.73 -4.93
N ILE A 207 77.75 -3.71 -5.76
CA ILE A 207 76.46 -3.01 -5.86
C ILE A 207 75.38 -4.00 -6.35
N GLY A 208 75.68 -4.82 -7.35
CA GLY A 208 74.75 -5.83 -7.87
C GLY A 208 74.41 -6.92 -6.85
N ASN A 209 75.37 -7.34 -6.04
CA ASN A 209 75.15 -8.31 -4.97
C ASN A 209 74.17 -7.78 -3.90
N ASN A 210 74.12 -6.47 -3.66
CA ASN A 210 73.14 -5.87 -2.75
C ASN A 210 71.69 -6.11 -3.20
N PHE A 211 71.41 -6.14 -4.51
CA PHE A 211 70.06 -6.41 -5.01
C PHE A 211 69.66 -7.90 -4.90
N LYS A 212 70.63 -8.79 -4.63
CA LYS A 212 70.41 -10.24 -4.46
C LYS A 212 70.20 -10.65 -3.00
N ILE A 213 70.44 -9.75 -2.05
CA ILE A 213 70.29 -9.97 -0.61
C ILE A 213 69.33 -8.96 -0.01
N THR A 214 68.79 -9.25 1.19
CA THR A 214 67.81 -8.37 1.84
C THR A 214 68.42 -7.45 2.89
N LYS A 215 69.69 -7.67 3.29
CA LYS A 215 70.33 -6.94 4.41
C LYS A 215 70.39 -5.43 4.19
N ASN A 216 70.48 -5.00 2.94
CA ASN A 216 70.60 -3.59 2.56
C ASN A 216 69.32 -3.03 1.95
N THR A 217 68.21 -3.76 2.05
CA THR A 217 66.92 -3.42 1.45
C THR A 217 65.86 -3.39 2.55
N LYS A 218 65.08 -2.31 2.61
CA LYS A 218 63.94 -2.20 3.54
C LYS A 218 62.68 -1.77 2.79
N TRP A 219 61.53 -2.13 3.32
CA TRP A 219 60.24 -1.61 2.84
C TRP A 219 60.06 -0.17 3.31
N LEU A 220 59.78 0.73 2.38
CA LEU A 220 59.22 2.05 2.68
C LEU A 220 57.70 1.95 2.81
N TYR A 221 57.11 1.15 1.93
CA TYR A 221 55.70 0.83 1.94
C TYR A 221 55.50 -0.54 1.30
N ASN A 222 54.58 -1.34 1.85
CA ASN A 222 54.09 -2.55 1.20
C ASN A 222 52.58 -2.63 1.37
N HIS A 223 51.86 -2.80 0.26
CA HIS A 223 50.41 -2.77 0.22
C HIS A 223 49.80 -3.92 1.03
N GLU A 224 50.33 -5.13 0.92
CA GLU A 224 49.86 -6.29 1.66
C GLU A 224 50.08 -6.08 3.16
N GLN A 225 51.25 -5.61 3.58
CA GLN A 225 51.54 -5.33 4.98
C GLN A 225 50.62 -4.25 5.56
N ALA A 226 50.32 -3.19 4.80
CA ALA A 226 49.48 -2.09 5.23
C ALA A 226 47.98 -2.45 5.28
N THR A 227 47.52 -3.40 4.45
CA THR A 227 46.09 -3.77 4.35
C THR A 227 45.71 -5.02 5.13
N THR A 228 46.69 -5.88 5.45
CA THR A 228 46.44 -7.11 6.20
C THR A 228 45.97 -6.80 7.62
N LYS A 229 44.77 -7.25 7.97
CA LYS A 229 44.26 -7.22 9.35
C LYS A 229 44.81 -8.40 10.14
N PHE A 230 45.18 -8.16 11.39
CA PHE A 230 45.62 -9.23 12.28
C PHE A 230 44.48 -10.24 12.53
N ASN A 231 44.75 -11.53 12.32
CA ASN A 231 43.85 -12.61 12.67
C ASN A 231 44.61 -13.63 13.53
N ALA A 232 44.17 -13.80 14.78
CA ALA A 232 44.80 -14.69 15.74
C ALA A 232 44.84 -16.15 15.26
N ASN A 233 43.78 -16.62 14.61
CA ASN A 233 43.66 -18.02 14.17
C ASN A 233 44.64 -18.36 13.04
N THR A 234 44.96 -17.41 12.18
CA THR A 234 45.90 -17.64 11.06
C THR A 234 47.33 -17.27 11.45
N HIS A 235 47.52 -16.17 12.17
CA HIS A 235 48.84 -15.61 12.41
C HIS A 235 49.54 -16.18 13.65
N LEU A 236 48.79 -16.80 14.57
CA LEU A 236 49.31 -17.47 15.76
C LEU A 236 49.21 -19.00 15.70
N ALA A 237 48.52 -19.57 14.69
CA ALA A 237 48.43 -21.02 14.53
C ALA A 237 49.82 -21.66 14.44
N GLY A 238 50.06 -22.67 15.29
CA GLY A 238 51.30 -23.45 15.32
C GLY A 238 52.52 -22.75 15.97
N LYS A 239 52.43 -21.49 16.41
CA LYS A 239 53.56 -20.70 16.92
C LYS A 239 53.57 -20.63 18.46
N ARG A 240 53.79 -21.76 19.14
CA ARG A 240 54.09 -21.76 20.59
C ARG A 240 55.58 -21.63 20.94
N SER A 241 56.53 -21.71 20.00
CA SER A 241 57.96 -21.81 20.36
C SER A 241 59.00 -21.03 19.55
N LYS A 242 58.66 -20.27 18.50
CA LYS A 242 59.64 -19.42 17.80
C LYS A 242 59.05 -18.06 17.43
N ARG A 243 59.00 -17.15 18.41
CA ARG A 243 58.79 -15.72 18.17
C ARG A 243 60.17 -15.13 17.87
N THR A 244 60.35 -14.59 16.67
CA THR A 244 61.65 -14.07 16.22
C THR A 244 61.79 -12.62 16.66
N ILE A 245 62.81 -12.32 17.44
CA ILE A 245 63.34 -10.96 17.57
C ILE A 245 63.92 -10.64 16.19
N VAL A 246 63.37 -9.62 15.51
CA VAL A 246 63.68 -9.30 14.11
C VAL A 246 65.18 -9.03 13.96
N ASP A 247 65.87 -9.88 13.21
CA ASP A 247 67.28 -9.73 12.89
C ASP A 247 67.42 -8.71 11.74
N GLY A 248 67.84 -7.49 12.07
CA GLY A 248 68.50 -6.58 11.13
C GLY A 248 67.67 -5.90 10.02
N GLY A 249 66.39 -5.58 10.25
CA GLY A 249 65.63 -4.71 9.34
C GLY A 249 65.11 -3.47 10.09
N ASP A 250 65.59 -2.29 9.73
CA ASP A 250 65.12 -1.02 10.29
C ASP A 250 63.59 -0.92 10.16
N PHE A 251 62.97 -0.80 11.34
CA PHE A 251 61.54 -0.64 11.60
C PHE A 251 60.92 0.51 10.77
N ILE A 252 59.73 0.29 10.22
CA ILE A 252 58.85 1.39 9.78
C ILE A 252 58.37 2.06 11.07
N PRO A 253 58.79 3.29 11.40
CA PRO A 253 58.39 3.94 12.64
C PRO A 253 56.87 4.07 12.70
N GLU A 254 56.32 4.17 13.92
CA GLU A 254 55.01 4.81 14.10
C GLU A 254 54.97 6.07 13.24
N GLU A 255 53.96 6.15 12.37
CA GLU A 255 53.83 7.24 11.41
C GLU A 255 53.92 8.58 12.15
N ALA A 256 54.98 9.35 11.84
CA ALA A 256 55.27 10.63 12.45
C ALA A 256 54.06 11.56 12.30
N TYR A 257 53.87 12.47 13.26
CA TYR A 257 52.74 13.39 13.24
C TYR A 257 52.71 14.22 11.94
N GLU A 258 53.89 14.62 11.45
CA GLU A 258 54.06 15.33 10.19
C GLU A 258 53.54 14.54 8.99
N CYS A 259 53.79 13.22 8.95
CA CYS A 259 53.27 12.33 7.91
C CYS A 259 51.73 12.28 7.92
N ARG A 260 51.12 12.18 9.10
CA ARG A 260 49.65 12.18 9.22
C ARG A 260 49.04 13.52 8.80
N ALA A 261 49.62 14.62 9.26
CA ALA A 261 49.16 15.96 8.91
C ALA A 261 49.25 16.19 7.38
N PHE A 262 50.36 15.78 6.76
CA PHE A 262 50.53 15.86 5.31
C PHE A 262 49.50 15.01 4.56
N ARG A 263 49.27 13.75 5.00
CA ARG A 263 48.26 12.87 4.40
C ARG A 263 46.86 13.46 4.43
N ILE A 264 46.46 14.04 5.57
CA ILE A 264 45.15 14.69 5.72
C ILE A 264 45.05 15.88 4.77
N ASN A 265 46.08 16.73 4.71
CA ASN A 265 46.07 17.92 3.86
C ASN A 265 46.01 17.57 2.36
N GLU A 266 46.77 16.57 1.90
CA GLU A 266 46.71 16.12 0.50
C GLU A 266 45.40 15.39 0.18
N ALA A 267 44.81 14.66 1.13
CA ALA A 267 43.46 14.10 0.97
C ALA A 267 42.41 15.21 0.80
N ILE A 268 42.45 16.24 1.64
CA ILE A 268 41.58 17.43 1.52
C ILE A 268 41.80 18.10 0.17
N ARG A 269 43.05 18.24 -0.29
CA ARG A 269 43.39 18.85 -1.57
C ARG A 269 42.83 18.07 -2.75
N THR A 270 42.93 16.75 -2.71
CA THR A 270 42.39 15.86 -3.76
C THR A 270 40.87 15.93 -3.80
N ILE A 271 40.20 15.87 -2.64
CA ILE A 271 38.74 16.04 -2.54
C ILE A 271 38.32 17.38 -3.12
N LYS A 272 39.03 18.47 -2.80
CA LYS A 272 38.77 19.80 -3.37
C LYS A 272 39.00 19.84 -4.89
N GLY A 273 40.00 19.14 -5.40
CA GLY A 273 40.25 19.01 -6.84
C GLY A 273 39.11 18.31 -7.56
N ILE A 274 38.66 17.16 -7.04
CA ILE A 274 37.52 16.40 -7.60
C ILE A 274 36.24 17.22 -7.55
N LEU A 275 35.94 17.87 -6.42
CA LEU A 275 34.78 18.76 -6.27
C LEU A 275 34.87 20.03 -7.11
N GLY A 276 36.08 20.44 -7.52
CA GLY A 276 36.32 21.58 -8.40
C GLY A 276 36.43 21.22 -9.89
N GLY A 277 36.42 19.93 -10.23
CA GLY A 277 36.60 19.43 -11.59
C GLY A 277 35.45 19.79 -12.52
N ALA A 278 35.75 19.90 -13.82
CA ALA A 278 34.76 20.25 -14.84
C ALA A 278 33.60 19.23 -14.89
N GLU A 279 33.89 17.93 -14.83
CA GLU A 279 32.88 16.86 -14.88
C GLU A 279 31.95 16.87 -13.66
N PHE A 280 32.48 17.12 -12.46
CA PHE A 280 31.67 17.23 -11.24
C PHE A 280 30.78 18.47 -11.29
N ASN A 281 31.32 19.61 -11.73
CA ASN A 281 30.55 20.83 -11.90
C ASN A 281 29.49 20.71 -13.01
N GLU A 282 29.79 20.02 -14.10
CA GLU A 282 28.84 19.74 -15.18
C GLU A 282 27.70 18.82 -14.70
N SER A 283 28.04 17.76 -13.97
CA SER A 283 27.06 16.87 -13.34
C SER A 283 26.19 17.61 -12.32
N ARG A 284 26.80 18.49 -11.51
CA ARG A 284 26.09 19.33 -10.55
C ARG A 284 25.15 20.30 -11.24
N ASN A 285 25.62 21.01 -12.26
CA ASN A 285 24.82 21.96 -13.03
C ASN A 285 23.65 21.26 -13.75
N ALA A 286 23.87 20.04 -14.27
CA ALA A 286 22.81 19.23 -14.87
C ALA A 286 21.74 18.85 -13.85
N ILE A 287 22.14 18.42 -12.64
CA ILE A 287 21.22 18.10 -11.55
C ILE A 287 20.46 19.36 -11.09
N GLU A 288 21.15 20.47 -10.87
CA GLU A 288 20.53 21.75 -10.48
C GLU A 288 19.55 22.24 -11.55
N GLY A 289 19.86 22.07 -12.84
CA GLY A 289 18.98 22.38 -13.96
C GLY A 289 17.70 21.52 -13.99
N GLU A 290 17.82 20.21 -13.74
CA GLU A 290 16.65 19.32 -13.63
C GLU A 290 15.79 19.64 -12.40
N PHE A 291 16.39 20.01 -11.27
CA PHE A 291 15.64 20.48 -10.10
C PHE A 291 14.81 21.73 -10.43
N LEU A 292 15.41 22.72 -11.11
CA LEU A 292 14.72 23.93 -11.52
C LEU A 292 13.54 23.62 -12.46
N ARG A 293 13.74 22.69 -13.40
CA ARG A 293 12.69 22.22 -14.33
C ARG A 293 11.53 21.55 -13.58
N ILE A 294 11.83 20.66 -12.62
CA ILE A 294 10.82 19.99 -11.80
C ILE A 294 10.04 20.99 -10.95
N GLU A 295 10.72 21.98 -10.40
CA GLU A 295 10.11 23.01 -9.55
C GLU A 295 9.14 23.90 -10.37
N GLN A 296 9.56 24.33 -11.56
CA GLN A 296 8.68 25.03 -12.51
C GLN A 296 7.49 24.18 -12.95
N ALA A 297 7.71 22.90 -13.25
CA ALA A 297 6.63 21.99 -13.62
C ALA A 297 5.63 21.80 -12.47
N LYS A 298 6.13 21.67 -11.23
CA LYS A 298 5.32 21.55 -10.02
C LYS A 298 4.45 22.79 -9.80
N GLU A 299 5.01 23.99 -9.99
CA GLU A 299 4.26 25.24 -9.86
C GLU A 299 3.19 25.36 -10.95
N GLY A 300 3.54 25.07 -12.21
CA GLY A 300 2.54 25.02 -13.29
C GLY A 300 1.49 23.91 -13.13
N PHE A 301 1.78 22.83 -12.39
CA PHE A 301 0.78 21.84 -11.98
C PHE A 301 -0.12 22.36 -10.87
N ARG A 302 0.41 23.10 -9.89
CA ARG A 302 -0.38 23.74 -8.83
C ARG A 302 -1.34 24.77 -9.39
N GLU A 303 -0.90 25.63 -10.30
CA GLU A 303 -1.78 26.61 -10.97
C GLU A 303 -2.90 25.90 -11.74
N ARG A 304 -2.57 24.88 -12.55
CA ARG A 304 -3.58 24.10 -13.28
C ARG A 304 -4.57 23.39 -12.36
N LEU A 305 -4.10 22.88 -11.21
CA LEU A 305 -4.97 22.27 -10.21
C LEU A 305 -5.88 23.30 -9.55
N SER A 306 -5.35 24.47 -9.21
CA SER A 306 -6.12 25.60 -8.67
C SER A 306 -7.21 26.04 -9.64
N ASP A 307 -6.86 26.28 -10.90
CA ASP A 307 -7.82 26.66 -11.95
C ASP A 307 -8.92 25.61 -12.13
N ARG A 308 -8.54 24.33 -12.14
CA ARG A 308 -9.50 23.23 -12.29
C ARG A 308 -10.43 23.12 -11.09
N ASN A 309 -9.92 23.30 -9.88
CA ASN A 309 -10.74 23.33 -8.67
C ASN A 309 -11.68 24.54 -8.66
N SER A 310 -11.20 25.74 -9.01
CA SER A 310 -12.06 26.92 -9.12
C SER A 310 -13.18 26.72 -10.14
N ARG A 311 -12.88 26.13 -11.30
CA ARG A 311 -13.91 25.79 -12.31
C ARG A 311 -14.94 24.81 -11.75
N ALA A 312 -14.49 23.72 -11.11
CA ALA A 312 -15.37 22.73 -10.51
C ALA A 312 -16.23 23.32 -9.38
N GLU A 313 -15.69 24.23 -8.56
CA GLU A 313 -16.45 24.94 -7.53
C GLU A 313 -17.53 25.84 -8.14
N THR A 314 -17.21 26.61 -9.19
CA THR A 314 -18.24 27.39 -9.90
C THR A 314 -19.32 26.50 -10.50
N GLU A 315 -18.95 25.38 -11.11
CA GLU A 315 -19.91 24.44 -11.69
C GLU A 315 -20.81 23.83 -10.62
N ALA A 316 -20.23 23.37 -9.50
CA ALA A 316 -20.98 22.86 -8.35
C ALA A 316 -21.95 23.91 -7.77
N ARG A 317 -21.51 25.16 -7.61
CA ARG A 317 -22.40 26.26 -7.18
C ARG A 317 -23.54 26.49 -8.15
N THR A 318 -23.28 26.39 -9.45
CA THR A 318 -24.30 26.57 -10.49
C THR A 318 -25.33 25.45 -10.47
N ILE A 319 -24.88 24.21 -10.26
CA ILE A 319 -25.75 23.04 -10.12
C ILE A 319 -26.62 23.16 -8.86
N LEU A 320 -26.02 23.51 -7.71
CA LEU A 320 -26.75 23.70 -6.46
C LEU A 320 -27.82 24.78 -6.58
N ALA A 321 -27.49 25.94 -7.16
CA ALA A 321 -28.47 27.00 -7.39
C ALA A 321 -29.61 26.59 -8.34
N ARG A 322 -29.36 25.66 -9.27
CA ARG A 322 -30.41 25.10 -10.12
C ARG A 322 -31.29 24.12 -9.35
N LEU A 323 -30.72 23.28 -8.49
CA LEU A 323 -31.47 22.35 -7.64
C LEU A 323 -32.35 23.10 -6.66
N GLU A 324 -31.83 24.13 -5.98
CA GLU A 324 -32.63 24.99 -5.09
C GLU A 324 -33.83 25.61 -5.80
N LYS A 325 -33.64 26.10 -7.03
CA LYS A 325 -34.76 26.63 -7.83
C LYS A 325 -35.81 25.58 -8.16
N LEU A 326 -35.39 24.34 -8.46
CA LEU A 326 -36.31 23.23 -8.74
C LEU A 326 -37.06 22.82 -7.49
N GLU A 327 -36.40 22.73 -6.33
CA GLU A 327 -37.03 22.43 -5.04
C GLU A 327 -38.07 23.50 -4.67
N VAL A 328 -37.74 24.78 -4.82
CA VAL A 328 -38.72 25.87 -4.59
C VAL A 328 -39.92 25.75 -5.53
N GLN A 329 -39.70 25.42 -6.80
CA GLN A 329 -40.79 25.21 -7.77
C GLN A 329 -41.68 24.01 -7.40
N GLU A 330 -41.07 22.92 -6.92
CA GLU A 330 -41.78 21.71 -6.50
C GLU A 330 -42.61 22.00 -5.24
N ILE A 331 -42.04 22.67 -4.24
CA ILE A 331 -42.76 23.11 -3.03
C ILE A 331 -43.95 24.01 -3.39
N ASP A 332 -43.74 25.00 -4.26
CA ASP A 332 -44.82 25.89 -4.73
C ASP A 332 -45.93 25.10 -5.43
N SER A 333 -45.58 24.08 -6.22
CA SER A 333 -46.56 23.25 -6.93
C SER A 333 -47.38 22.39 -5.96
N LEU A 334 -46.73 21.80 -4.95
CA LEU A 334 -47.39 21.01 -3.92
C LEU A 334 -48.31 21.89 -3.06
N THR A 335 -47.85 23.09 -2.69
CA THR A 335 -48.65 24.04 -1.90
C THR A 335 -49.90 24.48 -2.66
N LYS A 336 -49.80 24.66 -3.99
CA LYS A 336 -50.98 24.95 -4.84
C LYS A 336 -51.95 23.77 -4.88
N GLN A 337 -51.45 22.55 -5.05
CA GLN A 337 -52.30 21.34 -5.03
C GLN A 337 -52.99 21.16 -3.68
N GLU A 338 -52.27 21.36 -2.57
CA GLU A 338 -52.86 21.32 -1.23
C GLU A 338 -53.96 22.36 -1.05
N ALA A 339 -53.75 23.59 -1.55
CA ALA A 339 -54.76 24.65 -1.50
C ALA A 339 -55.98 24.34 -2.38
N GLU A 340 -55.79 23.72 -3.54
CA GLU A 340 -56.89 23.26 -4.41
C GLU A 340 -57.70 22.16 -3.72
N ILE A 341 -57.05 21.13 -3.18
CA ILE A 341 -57.71 20.04 -2.43
C ILE A 341 -58.47 20.62 -1.23
N ALA A 342 -57.85 21.51 -0.45
CA ALA A 342 -58.52 22.16 0.68
C ALA A 342 -59.73 23.00 0.22
N GLY A 343 -59.63 23.68 -0.92
CA GLY A 343 -60.75 24.41 -1.52
C GLY A 343 -61.89 23.50 -1.96
N GLU A 344 -61.56 22.36 -2.57
CA GLU A 344 -62.54 21.32 -2.95
C GLU A 344 -63.21 20.70 -1.73
N GLU A 345 -62.46 20.36 -0.67
CA GLU A 345 -63.00 19.85 0.58
C GLU A 345 -63.96 20.84 1.24
N VAL A 346 -63.61 22.13 1.28
CA VAL A 346 -64.51 23.18 1.79
C VAL A 346 -65.76 23.28 0.92
N GLY A 347 -65.60 23.24 -0.41
CA GLY A 347 -66.71 23.24 -1.37
C GLY A 347 -67.64 22.04 -1.21
N GLU A 348 -67.10 20.83 -1.03
CA GLU A 348 -67.85 19.62 -0.77
C GLU A 348 -68.53 19.66 0.60
N GLN A 349 -67.86 20.15 1.64
CA GLN A 349 -68.46 20.32 2.97
C GLN A 349 -69.61 21.33 2.95
N GLU A 350 -69.48 22.43 2.21
CA GLU A 350 -70.57 23.39 2.01
C GLU A 350 -71.71 22.81 1.18
N ALA A 351 -71.40 22.07 0.12
CA ALA A 351 -72.39 21.38 -0.71
C ALA A 351 -73.15 20.32 0.10
N TYR A 352 -72.42 19.55 0.93
CA TYR A 352 -72.99 18.60 1.89
C TYR A 352 -73.88 19.32 2.89
N ARG A 353 -73.39 20.39 3.54
CA ARG A 353 -74.20 21.21 4.45
C ARG A 353 -75.47 21.73 3.77
N LYS A 354 -75.39 22.29 2.56
CA LYS A 354 -76.58 22.78 1.80
C LYS A 354 -77.54 21.65 1.42
N ARG A 355 -77.03 20.48 1.01
CA ARG A 355 -77.85 19.31 0.63
C ARG A 355 -78.62 18.75 1.83
N TYR A 356 -78.02 18.82 3.01
CA TYR A 356 -78.58 18.29 4.26
C TYR A 356 -79.25 19.36 5.15
N SER A 357 -79.09 20.66 4.88
CA SER A 357 -79.66 21.77 5.70
C SER A 357 -81.18 21.88 5.64
N GLY A 358 -81.86 21.05 4.86
CA GLY A 358 -83.33 20.93 4.85
C GLY A 358 -83.82 19.51 5.10
N LEU A 359 -82.94 18.54 5.37
CA LEU A 359 -83.34 17.14 5.55
C LEU A 359 -84.16 16.98 6.84
N GLU A 360 -83.72 17.60 7.93
CA GLU A 360 -84.41 17.55 9.22
C GLU A 360 -85.81 18.20 9.15
N GLN A 361 -85.93 19.33 8.45
CA GLN A 361 -87.19 20.03 8.22
C GLN A 361 -88.15 19.18 7.35
N ARG A 362 -87.61 18.51 6.31
CA ARG A 362 -88.39 17.60 5.45
C ARG A 362 -88.87 16.37 6.20
N TYR A 363 -88.04 15.76 7.04
CA TYR A 363 -88.46 14.64 7.91
C TYR A 363 -89.54 15.07 8.91
N LYS A 364 -89.38 16.24 9.54
CA LYS A 364 -90.40 16.80 10.45
C LYS A 364 -91.72 17.08 9.75
N ASN A 365 -91.69 17.60 8.52
CA ASN A 365 -92.90 17.85 7.73
C ASN A 365 -93.55 16.55 7.26
N LYS A 366 -92.76 15.58 6.76
CA LYS A 366 -93.29 14.29 6.28
C LYS A 366 -93.88 13.47 7.42
N ARG A 367 -93.29 13.54 8.62
CA ARG A 367 -93.86 12.93 9.83
C ARG A 367 -95.22 13.52 10.19
N LYS A 368 -95.36 14.86 10.17
CA LYS A 368 -96.66 15.52 10.43
C LYS A 368 -97.72 15.22 9.37
N GLU A 369 -97.31 14.99 8.13
CA GLU A 369 -98.20 14.58 7.04
C GLU A 369 -98.70 13.15 7.26
N LEU A 370 -97.79 12.21 7.56
CA LEU A 370 -98.12 10.82 7.87
C LEU A 370 -99.01 10.69 9.12
N GLU A 371 -98.77 11.49 10.16
CA GLU A 371 -99.63 11.52 11.36
C GLU A 371 -101.07 12.00 11.05
N ARG A 372 -101.26 12.87 10.04
CA ARG A 372 -102.60 13.26 9.56
C ARG A 372 -103.26 12.16 8.74
N GLU A 373 -102.50 11.51 7.87
CA GLU A 373 -102.98 10.41 7.04
C GLU A 373 -103.39 9.20 7.91
N GLU A 374 -102.61 8.86 8.93
CA GLU A 374 -102.96 7.80 9.90
C GLU A 374 -104.25 8.12 10.68
N GLY A 375 -104.49 9.39 11.02
CA GLY A 375 -105.75 9.82 11.62
C GLY A 375 -106.95 9.59 10.69
N THR A 376 -106.83 9.94 9.40
CA THR A 376 -107.90 9.72 8.42
C THR A 376 -108.16 8.25 8.12
N VAL A 377 -107.13 7.40 8.17
CA VAL A 377 -107.28 5.95 8.01
C VAL A 377 -107.98 5.34 9.22
N ALA A 378 -107.64 5.78 10.45
CA ALA A 378 -108.29 5.31 11.66
C ALA A 378 -109.79 5.65 11.71
N ASP A 379 -110.17 6.85 11.26
CA ASP A 379 -111.59 7.24 11.16
C ASP A 379 -112.34 6.38 10.14
N SER A 380 -111.72 6.05 9.00
CA SER A 380 -112.30 5.17 7.99
C SER A 380 -112.40 3.70 8.42
N GLU A 381 -111.47 3.19 9.23
CA GLU A 381 -111.54 1.81 9.76
C GLU A 381 -112.64 1.65 10.80
N ASN A 382 -112.95 2.69 11.57
CA ASN A 382 -114.06 2.69 12.53
C ASN A 382 -115.42 2.63 11.81
N GLU A 383 -115.59 3.41 10.73
CA GLU A 383 -116.82 3.45 9.93
C GLU A 383 -117.07 2.10 9.21
N TYR A 384 -116.01 1.41 8.77
CA TYR A 384 -116.11 0.06 8.21
C TYR A 384 -116.37 -1.03 9.27
N GLY A 385 -115.89 -0.84 10.51
CA GLY A 385 -116.12 -1.77 11.63
C GLY A 385 -117.59 -1.83 12.06
N GLU A 386 -118.25 -0.68 12.14
CA GLU A 386 -119.68 -0.58 12.50
C GLU A 386 -120.59 -1.19 11.41
N GLY A 387 -120.23 -1.03 10.14
CA GLY A 387 -120.97 -1.63 9.01
C GLY A 387 -120.88 -3.16 8.96
N ILE A 388 -119.75 -3.75 9.36
CA ILE A 388 -119.56 -5.22 9.39
C ILE A 388 -120.33 -5.86 10.54
N GLN A 389 -120.39 -5.21 11.70
CA GLN A 389 -121.13 -5.71 12.85
C GLN A 389 -122.64 -5.78 12.56
N ALA A 390 -123.20 -4.76 11.91
CA ALA A 390 -124.62 -4.71 11.52
C ALA A 390 -125.04 -5.76 10.46
N VAL A 391 -124.08 -6.30 9.69
CA VAL A 391 -124.32 -7.41 8.75
C VAL A 391 -124.25 -8.75 9.46
N ARG A 392 -123.38 -8.87 10.47
CA ARG A 392 -123.23 -10.09 11.27
C ARG A 392 -124.48 -10.37 12.10
N ASP A 393 -125.01 -9.33 12.76
CA ASP A 393 -126.22 -9.45 13.57
C ASP A 393 -127.45 -9.86 12.73
N ARG A 394 -127.53 -9.38 11.46
CA ARG A 394 -128.59 -9.78 10.51
C ARG A 394 -128.51 -11.25 10.09
N LEU A 395 -127.30 -11.80 9.94
CA LEU A 395 -127.10 -13.19 9.56
C LEU A 395 -127.41 -14.15 10.72
N ASP A 396 -127.10 -13.75 11.95
CA ASP A 396 -127.42 -14.55 13.15
C ASP A 396 -128.95 -14.64 13.40
N ASP A 397 -129.68 -13.56 13.07
CA ASP A 397 -131.15 -13.54 13.10
C ASP A 397 -131.75 -14.46 12.02
N GLU A 398 -131.21 -14.44 10.79
CA GLU A 398 -131.65 -15.32 9.70
C GLU A 398 -131.36 -16.80 9.99
N GLU A 399 -130.19 -17.14 10.57
CA GLU A 399 -129.86 -18.51 10.96
C GLU A 399 -130.80 -19.04 12.05
N SER A 400 -131.14 -18.19 13.03
CA SER A 400 -132.08 -18.54 14.10
C SER A 400 -133.49 -18.81 13.58
N ASP A 401 -133.95 -18.03 12.60
CA ASP A 401 -135.26 -18.22 11.97
C ASP A 401 -135.33 -19.48 11.09
N LEU A 402 -134.22 -19.85 10.43
CA LEU A 402 -134.11 -21.10 9.68
C LEU A 402 -134.16 -22.31 10.64
N ARG A 403 -133.39 -22.31 11.73
CA ARG A 403 -133.45 -23.39 12.75
C ARG A 403 -134.86 -23.56 13.29
N ARG A 404 -135.58 -22.47 13.57
CA ARG A 404 -136.95 -22.53 14.09
C ARG A 404 -137.95 -23.15 13.12
N LYS A 405 -137.72 -23.02 11.81
CA LYS A 405 -138.59 -23.59 10.75
C LYS A 405 -138.32 -25.06 10.46
N PHE A 406 -137.05 -25.49 10.50
CA PHE A 406 -136.67 -26.84 10.05
C PHE A 406 -136.63 -27.89 11.16
N GLU A 407 -136.34 -27.52 12.41
CA GLU A 407 -136.27 -28.47 13.52
C GLU A 407 -137.56 -29.29 13.76
N PRO A 408 -138.78 -28.71 13.68
CA PRO A 408 -140.02 -29.46 13.82
C PRO A 408 -140.20 -30.49 12.68
N ARG A 409 -139.77 -30.13 11.47
CA ARG A 409 -139.88 -30.93 10.24
C ARG A 409 -138.93 -32.14 10.30
N ILE A 410 -137.70 -31.93 10.79
CA ILE A 410 -136.72 -33.00 11.02
C ILE A 410 -137.21 -33.96 12.12
N ALA A 411 -137.85 -33.44 13.18
CA ALA A 411 -138.43 -34.27 14.24
C ALA A 411 -139.67 -35.07 13.78
N GLU A 412 -140.39 -34.59 12.78
CA GLU A 412 -141.52 -35.28 12.14
C GLU A 412 -141.04 -36.39 11.20
N LEU A 413 -140.04 -36.11 10.35
CA LEU A 413 -139.37 -37.11 9.50
C LEU A 413 -138.76 -38.25 10.31
N ARG A 414 -138.13 -37.96 11.45
CA ARG A 414 -137.61 -39.00 12.36
C ARG A 414 -138.72 -39.88 12.94
N ARG A 415 -139.90 -39.32 13.22
CA ARG A 415 -141.09 -40.09 13.67
C ARG A 415 -141.65 -40.97 12.56
N SER A 416 -141.75 -40.46 11.34
CA SER A 416 -142.20 -41.25 10.18
C SER A 416 -141.26 -42.41 9.85
N ILE A 417 -139.94 -42.21 9.92
CA ILE A 417 -138.95 -43.29 9.72
C ILE A 417 -139.08 -44.37 10.80
N GLN A 418 -139.29 -43.99 12.07
CA GLN A 418 -139.56 -44.95 13.14
C GLN A 418 -140.88 -45.73 12.95
N GLN A 419 -141.90 -45.09 12.38
CA GLN A 419 -143.18 -45.73 12.06
C GLN A 419 -143.07 -46.75 10.91
N VAL A 420 -142.27 -46.44 9.88
CA VAL A 420 -142.00 -47.36 8.77
C VAL A 420 -141.17 -48.55 9.26
N LEU A 421 -140.14 -48.32 10.07
CA LEU A 421 -139.35 -49.40 10.68
C LEU A 421 -140.18 -50.24 11.68
N GLY A 422 -141.15 -49.62 12.37
CA GLY A 422 -142.11 -50.31 13.23
C GLY A 422 -143.19 -51.11 12.49
N SER A 423 -143.47 -50.79 11.23
CA SER A 423 -144.42 -51.52 10.36
C SER A 423 -143.76 -52.68 9.60
N ILE A 424 -142.43 -52.77 9.66
CA ILE A 424 -141.64 -53.94 9.23
C ILE A 424 -141.61 -55.02 10.34
N ASN A 425 -142.20 -54.74 11.50
CA ASN A 425 -142.83 -55.79 12.31
C ASN A 425 -144.19 -56.15 11.67
N LEU A 426 -144.44 -57.46 11.46
CA LEU A 426 -145.79 -58.07 11.42
C LEU A 426 -146.53 -58.26 10.08
N THR A 427 -145.83 -58.54 8.98
CA THR A 427 -146.38 -59.40 7.90
C THR A 427 -145.28 -60.33 7.40
N GLY A 428 -145.40 -61.66 7.32
CA GLY A 428 -146.52 -62.56 7.54
C GLY A 428 -146.08 -63.90 6.94
N LYS A 429 -146.09 -64.97 7.74
CA LYS A 429 -145.84 -66.33 7.28
C LYS A 429 -146.80 -66.71 6.13
N ARG A 430 -146.23 -67.43 5.14
CA ARG A 430 -146.86 -68.27 4.09
C ARG A 430 -147.58 -67.48 3.00
N GLY A 431 -147.31 -67.69 1.72
CA GLY A 431 -146.46 -68.66 1.06
C GLY A 431 -146.77 -68.61 -0.44
N THR A 432 -145.74 -68.23 -1.19
CA THR A 432 -145.53 -68.49 -2.62
C THR A 432 -146.54 -67.89 -3.60
N GLY A 433 -146.31 -66.64 -3.98
CA GLY A 433 -146.93 -66.05 -5.15
C GLY A 433 -146.65 -64.56 -5.25
N LEU A 434 -146.24 -64.15 -6.45
CA LEU A 434 -146.54 -62.84 -7.05
C LEU A 434 -145.47 -61.75 -6.86
N ALA A 435 -144.52 -61.84 -7.79
CA ALA A 435 -143.67 -60.78 -8.32
C ALA A 435 -144.37 -59.45 -8.66
N ASP A 436 -145.70 -59.37 -8.60
CA ASP A 436 -146.46 -58.11 -8.79
C ASP A 436 -146.32 -57.13 -7.61
N ARG A 437 -146.04 -57.62 -6.39
CA ARG A 437 -145.74 -56.74 -5.23
C ARG A 437 -144.37 -56.08 -5.32
N GLU A 438 -143.41 -56.75 -5.95
CA GLU A 438 -142.05 -56.24 -6.13
C GLU A 438 -142.01 -55.07 -7.12
N ARG A 439 -142.86 -55.08 -8.15
CA ARG A 439 -143.03 -53.94 -9.08
C ARG A 439 -143.59 -52.68 -8.40
N LYS A 440 -144.56 -52.84 -7.50
CA LYS A 440 -145.17 -51.69 -6.82
C LYS A 440 -144.20 -51.02 -5.83
N ILE A 441 -143.45 -51.81 -5.07
CA ILE A 441 -142.39 -51.29 -4.17
C ILE A 441 -141.28 -50.60 -4.99
N LYS A 442 -140.95 -51.13 -6.18
CA LYS A 442 -139.99 -50.47 -7.09
C LYS A 442 -140.48 -49.10 -7.58
N LEU A 443 -141.75 -48.99 -7.97
CA LEU A 443 -142.35 -47.73 -8.40
C LEU A 443 -142.39 -46.69 -7.27
N ASP A 444 -142.79 -47.09 -6.07
CA ASP A 444 -142.82 -46.21 -4.90
C ASP A 444 -141.40 -45.77 -4.47
N ALA A 445 -140.39 -46.65 -4.65
CA ALA A 445 -138.99 -46.32 -4.42
C ALA A 445 -138.41 -45.37 -5.49
N GLU A 446 -138.80 -45.52 -6.76
CA GLU A 446 -138.40 -44.62 -7.86
C GLU A 446 -139.06 -43.23 -7.74
N GLU A 447 -140.25 -43.13 -7.16
CA GLU A 447 -140.89 -41.86 -6.83
C GLU A 447 -140.18 -41.16 -5.66
N ALA A 448 -139.91 -41.88 -4.56
CA ALA A 448 -139.15 -41.35 -3.43
C ALA A 448 -137.72 -40.92 -3.84
N GLN A 449 -137.10 -41.62 -4.79
CA GLN A 449 -135.79 -41.23 -5.31
C GLN A 449 -135.86 -39.92 -6.11
N ARG A 450 -136.90 -39.68 -6.90
CA ARG A 450 -137.08 -38.42 -7.63
C ARG A 450 -137.33 -37.23 -6.71
N ASP A 451 -138.09 -37.42 -5.65
CA ASP A 451 -138.32 -36.37 -4.64
C ASP A 451 -137.01 -36.00 -3.92
N LEU A 452 -136.21 -37.02 -3.54
CA LEU A 452 -134.88 -36.82 -2.97
C LEU A 452 -133.91 -36.10 -3.93
N GLU A 453 -133.90 -36.47 -5.21
CA GLU A 453 -133.07 -35.80 -6.23
C GLU A 453 -133.46 -34.33 -6.41
N THR A 454 -134.76 -34.01 -6.33
CA THR A 454 -135.26 -32.63 -6.42
C THR A 454 -134.87 -31.81 -5.19
N GLU A 455 -134.95 -32.40 -4.00
CA GLU A 455 -134.60 -31.74 -2.74
C GLU A 455 -133.08 -31.53 -2.60
N ILE A 456 -132.27 -32.50 -3.08
CA ILE A 456 -130.81 -32.33 -3.21
C ILE A 456 -130.48 -31.20 -4.19
N GLY A 457 -131.17 -31.11 -5.33
CA GLY A 457 -130.97 -30.03 -6.29
C GLY A 457 -131.24 -28.64 -5.72
N ASN A 458 -132.27 -28.50 -4.87
CA ASN A 458 -132.55 -27.24 -4.17
C ASN A 458 -131.46 -26.88 -3.14
N LEU A 459 -130.97 -27.86 -2.39
CA LEU A 459 -129.87 -27.66 -1.43
C LEU A 459 -128.54 -27.32 -2.12
N GLU A 460 -128.28 -27.88 -3.30
CA GLU A 460 -127.12 -27.52 -4.12
C GLU A 460 -127.22 -26.09 -4.67
N ALA A 461 -128.41 -25.62 -5.01
CA ALA A 461 -128.63 -24.23 -5.43
C ALA A 461 -128.41 -23.24 -4.26
N GLU A 462 -128.89 -23.55 -3.05
CA GLU A 462 -128.61 -22.74 -1.85
C GLU A 462 -127.13 -22.75 -1.48
N ARG A 463 -126.44 -23.90 -1.59
CA ARG A 463 -124.98 -23.97 -1.41
C ARG A 463 -124.24 -23.11 -2.41
N GLY A 464 -124.66 -23.10 -3.67
CA GLY A 464 -124.09 -22.24 -4.72
C GLY A 464 -124.27 -20.74 -4.42
N ALA A 465 -125.40 -20.33 -3.86
CA ALA A 465 -125.61 -18.95 -3.42
C ALA A 465 -124.68 -18.55 -2.27
N LEU A 466 -124.42 -19.48 -1.34
CA LEU A 466 -123.53 -19.29 -0.18
C LEU A 466 -122.04 -19.26 -0.57
N GLU A 467 -121.65 -20.08 -1.55
CA GLU A 467 -120.31 -20.05 -2.16
C GLU A 467 -120.08 -18.72 -2.92
N ALA A 468 -121.10 -18.18 -3.59
CA ALA A 468 -121.00 -16.88 -4.27
C ALA A 468 -120.82 -15.70 -3.31
N THR A 469 -121.45 -15.73 -2.13
CA THR A 469 -121.24 -14.73 -1.06
C THR A 469 -119.85 -14.86 -0.43
N GLN A 470 -119.35 -16.08 -0.20
CA GLN A 470 -117.97 -16.29 0.26
C GLN A 470 -116.92 -15.81 -0.75
N GLU A 471 -117.15 -16.01 -2.06
CA GLU A 471 -116.27 -15.52 -3.12
C GLU A 471 -116.27 -13.98 -3.17
N ARG A 472 -117.41 -13.33 -2.94
CA ARG A 472 -117.48 -11.87 -2.78
C ARG A 472 -116.64 -11.39 -1.59
N LEU A 473 -116.71 -12.07 -0.45
CA LEU A 473 -115.90 -11.74 0.74
C LEU A 473 -114.39 -11.96 0.50
N ARG A 474 -114.00 -13.02 -0.23
CA ARG A 474 -112.60 -13.24 -0.63
C ARG A 474 -112.07 -12.13 -1.54
N ARG A 475 -112.89 -11.63 -2.46
CA ARG A 475 -112.50 -10.49 -3.32
C ARG A 475 -112.29 -9.20 -2.53
N VAL A 476 -113.13 -8.94 -1.53
CA VAL A 476 -112.95 -7.80 -0.61
C VAL A 476 -111.66 -7.95 0.22
N SER A 477 -111.39 -9.15 0.72
CA SER A 477 -110.14 -9.48 1.42
C SER A 477 -108.88 -9.28 0.54
N MET A 478 -108.92 -9.73 -0.72
CA MET A 478 -107.80 -9.55 -1.66
C MET A 478 -107.59 -8.10 -2.07
N ALA A 479 -108.67 -7.31 -2.20
CA ALA A 479 -108.58 -5.87 -2.45
C ALA A 479 -107.88 -5.15 -1.28
N ARG A 480 -108.19 -5.53 -0.04
CA ARG A 480 -107.53 -4.99 1.17
C ARG A 480 -106.03 -5.34 1.21
N LYS A 481 -105.67 -6.57 0.84
CA LYS A 481 -104.26 -6.98 0.73
C LYS A 481 -103.50 -6.19 -0.33
N LYS A 482 -104.07 -6.01 -1.52
CA LYS A 482 -103.47 -5.17 -2.58
C LYS A 482 -103.31 -3.71 -2.15
N PHE A 483 -104.26 -3.16 -1.40
CA PHE A 483 -104.14 -1.80 -0.88
C PHE A 483 -103.01 -1.67 0.15
N SER A 484 -102.85 -2.66 1.03
CA SER A 484 -101.74 -2.75 1.99
C SER A 484 -100.38 -2.93 1.30
N ASP A 485 -100.31 -3.76 0.26
CA ASP A 485 -99.08 -3.98 -0.51
C ASP A 485 -98.66 -2.71 -1.28
N ILE A 486 -99.63 -1.92 -1.79
CA ILE A 486 -99.36 -0.62 -2.43
C ILE A 486 -98.84 0.39 -1.40
N GLN A 487 -99.47 0.48 -0.21
CA GLN A 487 -99.00 1.37 0.86
C GLN A 487 -97.58 1.05 1.33
N ASN A 488 -97.22 -0.24 1.41
CA ASN A 488 -95.87 -0.70 1.76
C ASN A 488 -94.84 -0.45 0.64
N ALA A 489 -95.26 -0.30 -0.62
CA ALA A 489 -94.38 0.02 -1.74
C ALA A 489 -94.16 1.53 -1.94
N THR A 490 -94.99 2.37 -1.34
CA THR A 490 -94.87 3.85 -1.36
C THR A 490 -94.20 4.46 -0.12
N ARG A 491 -93.92 3.67 0.92
CA ARG A 491 -93.00 4.04 2.02
C ARG A 491 -91.59 3.63 1.67
#